data_AF-A0A067T2V7-F1
#
_entry.id   AF-A0A067T2V7-F1
#
_cell.length_a   1.000
_cell.length_b   1.000
_cell.length_c   1.000
_cell.angle_alpha   90.00
_cell.angle_beta   90.00
_cell.angle_gamma   90.00
#
_symmetry.space_group_name_H-M   'P 1'
#
loop_
_entity.id
_entity.type
_entity.pdbx_description
1 polymer ?
#
loop_
_entity_poly.entity_id
_entity_poly.type
_entity_poly.pdbx_seq_one_letter_code
_entity_poly.pdbx_strand_id
1 'polypeptide(L)'
;PLGFQEVSMVIEENHQFSLVDDEKWAETLPGKRGFVRVGPKGRPFGVALYHQLHCVNALRFSYTVARDGLVTDPKILKSKLAHDNHCFQFLRQSILCKADDSLITSRSNNQSLSQSGFGATHRCRNWAQLRQFVLENEAAWE
;
A
#
# COMPACT_ATOMS: atom_id res chain seq x y z
N PRO A 1 3.28 4.29 -16.42
CA PRO A 1 2.26 5.21 -15.85
C PRO A 1 0.95 5.11 -16.62
N LEU A 2 -0.17 4.99 -15.90
CA LEU A 2 -1.52 4.82 -16.44
C LEU A 2 -2.20 6.14 -16.81
N GLY A 3 -1.64 7.29 -16.39
CA GLY A 3 -2.02 8.61 -16.89
C GLY A 3 -3.21 9.26 -16.17
N PHE A 4 -3.45 8.90 -14.91
CA PHE A 4 -4.54 9.48 -14.11
C PHE A 4 -4.36 10.99 -13.81
N GLN A 5 -5.42 11.65 -13.34
CA GLN A 5 -5.38 13.07 -13.00
C GLN A 5 -4.51 13.33 -11.76
N GLU A 6 -3.96 14.53 -11.65
CA GLU A 6 -3.32 15.02 -10.42
C GLU A 6 -4.37 15.64 -9.50
N VAL A 7 -4.29 15.35 -8.21
CA VAL A 7 -5.17 15.91 -7.18
C VAL A 7 -4.35 16.22 -5.92
N SER A 8 -4.89 17.10 -5.08
CA SER A 8 -4.33 17.38 -3.76
C SER A 8 -5.12 16.64 -2.68
N MET A 9 -4.41 16.18 -1.66
CA MET A 9 -5.00 15.52 -0.49
C MET A 9 -4.46 16.19 0.78
N VAL A 10 -5.34 16.45 1.74
CA VAL A 10 -4.95 16.85 3.09
C VAL A 10 -4.65 15.58 3.88
N ILE A 11 -3.49 15.54 4.53
CA ILE A 11 -3.14 14.47 5.46
C ILE A 11 -3.76 14.84 6.80
N GLU A 12 -4.63 13.98 7.31
CA GLU A 12 -5.31 14.16 8.58
C GLU A 12 -4.88 13.07 9.56
N GLU A 13 -4.81 13.41 10.84
CA GLU A 13 -4.71 12.38 11.87
C GLU A 13 -6.00 11.57 11.89
N ASN A 14 -5.89 10.28 11.59
CA ASN A 14 -6.98 9.33 11.73
C ASN A 14 -6.52 8.21 12.66
N HIS A 15 -7.45 7.53 13.33
CA HIS A 15 -7.14 6.44 14.26
C HIS A 15 -7.69 5.09 13.79
N GLN A 16 -8.22 5.05 12.56
CA GLN A 16 -8.82 3.85 11.98
C GLN A 16 -7.77 2.79 11.62
N PHE A 17 -6.55 3.19 11.26
CA PHE A 17 -5.47 2.26 10.90
C PHE A 17 -4.50 2.06 12.06
N SER A 18 -4.96 1.40 13.13
CA SER A 18 -4.11 1.15 14.29
C SER A 18 -2.93 0.22 13.96
N LEU A 19 -1.84 0.28 14.72
CA LEU A 19 -0.66 -0.59 14.54
C LEU A 19 -0.97 -2.09 14.60
N VAL A 20 -2.04 -2.51 15.28
CA VAL A 20 -2.36 -3.93 15.53
C VAL A 20 -3.65 -4.36 14.82
N ASP A 21 -4.23 -3.48 14.02
CA ASP A 21 -5.47 -3.78 13.27
C ASP A 21 -5.13 -4.36 11.89
N ASP A 22 -4.78 -5.65 11.88
CA ASP A 22 -4.40 -6.36 10.67
C ASP A 22 -5.52 -6.39 9.62
N GLU A 23 -6.78 -6.43 10.06
CA GLU A 23 -7.96 -6.41 9.18
C GLU A 23 -8.07 -5.08 8.45
N LYS A 24 -7.97 -3.95 9.16
CA LYS A 24 -8.00 -2.63 8.53
C LYS A 24 -6.84 -2.44 7.55
N TRP A 25 -5.64 -2.88 7.93
CA TRP A 25 -4.49 -2.78 7.05
C TRP A 25 -4.63 -3.67 5.80
N ALA A 26 -5.34 -4.80 5.88
CA ALA A 26 -5.66 -5.62 4.71
C ALA A 26 -6.56 -4.89 3.69
N GLU A 27 -7.47 -4.02 4.16
CA GLU A 27 -8.35 -3.21 3.29
C GLU A 27 -7.59 -2.21 2.40
N THR A 28 -6.31 -1.92 2.69
CA THR A 28 -5.48 -1.04 1.85
C THR A 28 -5.20 -1.61 0.47
N LEU A 29 -5.37 -2.91 0.28
CA LEU A 29 -5.17 -3.61 -0.97
C LEU A 29 -6.53 -3.97 -1.60
N PRO A 30 -6.84 -3.52 -2.82
CA PRO A 30 -8.08 -3.89 -3.50
C PRO A 30 -8.01 -5.32 -4.04
N GLY A 31 -9.14 -6.02 -3.92
CA GLY A 31 -9.43 -7.37 -4.44
C GLY A 31 -8.21 -8.28 -4.60
N LYS A 32 -7.73 -8.51 -5.83
CA LYS A 32 -6.54 -9.34 -6.12
C LYS A 32 -5.21 -8.65 -5.76
N ARG A 33 -5.13 -8.03 -4.59
CA ARG A 33 -3.93 -7.39 -3.99
C ARG A 33 -3.29 -6.31 -4.85
N GLY A 34 -4.09 -5.61 -5.68
CA GLY A 34 -3.59 -4.53 -6.52
C GLY A 34 -2.92 -4.96 -7.83
N PHE A 35 -3.17 -6.18 -8.30
CA PHE A 35 -2.74 -6.63 -9.62
C PHE A 35 -3.76 -6.26 -10.71
N VAL A 36 -3.28 -6.02 -11.92
CA VAL A 36 -4.08 -5.71 -13.11
C VAL A 36 -3.61 -6.51 -14.32
N ARG A 37 -4.51 -6.75 -15.28
CA ARG A 37 -4.22 -7.30 -16.61
C ARG A 37 -4.43 -6.22 -17.67
N VAL A 38 -3.39 -5.86 -18.40
CA VAL A 38 -3.46 -4.80 -19.43
C VAL A 38 -2.90 -5.25 -20.78
N GLY A 39 -3.42 -4.62 -21.84
CA GLY A 39 -3.07 -4.90 -23.23
C GLY A 39 -3.85 -6.07 -23.85
N PRO A 40 -3.71 -6.31 -25.17
CA PRO A 40 -4.56 -7.23 -25.93
C PRO A 40 -4.52 -8.69 -25.46
N LYS A 41 -3.42 -9.11 -24.82
CA LYS A 41 -3.23 -10.46 -24.29
C LYS A 41 -3.46 -10.56 -22.77
N GLY A 42 -3.97 -9.50 -22.14
CA GLY A 42 -4.24 -9.47 -20.70
C GLY A 42 -3.00 -9.75 -19.83
N ARG A 43 -1.86 -9.14 -20.15
CA ARG A 43 -0.60 -9.41 -19.43
C ARG A 43 -0.71 -8.90 -17.98
N PRO A 44 -0.30 -9.68 -16.97
CA PRO A 44 -0.40 -9.28 -15.57
C PRO A 44 0.71 -8.30 -15.15
N PHE A 45 0.33 -7.32 -14.33
CA PHE A 45 1.22 -6.34 -13.69
C PHE A 45 0.76 -6.06 -12.27
N GLY A 46 1.69 -5.70 -11.39
CA GLY A 46 1.34 -5.02 -10.16
C GLY A 46 1.18 -3.51 -10.41
N VAL A 47 0.47 -2.83 -9.53
CA VAL A 47 0.47 -1.35 -9.47
C VAL A 47 1.38 -0.91 -8.31
N ALA A 48 2.25 0.07 -8.57
CA ALA A 48 3.25 0.54 -7.62
C ALA A 48 2.66 1.04 -6.30
N LEU A 49 1.54 1.78 -6.34
CA LEU A 49 0.79 2.21 -5.14
C LEU A 49 0.52 1.04 -4.18
N TYR A 50 -0.08 -0.05 -4.67
CA TYR A 50 -0.44 -1.18 -3.82
C TYR A 50 0.77 -1.97 -3.36
N HIS A 51 1.84 -1.99 -4.15
CA HIS A 51 3.09 -2.56 -3.69
C HIS A 51 3.70 -1.74 -2.53
N GLN A 52 3.68 -0.42 -2.60
CA GLN A 52 4.14 0.46 -1.52
C GLN A 52 3.30 0.26 -0.25
N LEU A 53 1.97 0.18 -0.37
CA LEU A 53 1.06 -0.11 0.75
C LEU A 53 1.33 -1.50 1.35
N HIS A 54 1.51 -2.53 0.51
CA HIS A 54 1.88 -3.88 0.95
C HIS A 54 3.19 -3.88 1.75
N CYS A 55 4.22 -3.19 1.26
CA CYS A 55 5.51 -3.12 1.94
C CYS A 55 5.42 -2.41 3.29
N VAL A 56 4.72 -1.28 3.39
CA VAL A 56 4.54 -0.59 4.68
C VAL A 56 3.73 -1.44 5.65
N ASN A 57 2.71 -2.16 5.19
CA ASN A 57 1.98 -3.09 6.05
C ASN A 57 2.86 -4.26 6.53
N ALA A 58 3.69 -4.83 5.66
CA ALA A 58 4.63 -5.89 6.03
C ALA A 58 5.64 -5.39 7.09
N LEU A 59 6.19 -4.19 6.91
CA LEU A 59 7.09 -3.56 7.89
C LEU A 59 6.39 -3.32 9.22
N ARG A 60 5.15 -2.82 9.22
CA ARG A 60 4.34 -2.64 10.42
C ARG A 60 4.17 -3.96 11.17
N PHE A 61 3.75 -5.02 10.47
CA PHE A 61 3.54 -6.33 11.06
C PHE A 61 4.84 -6.90 11.67
N SER A 62 5.94 -6.88 10.91
CA SER A 62 7.24 -7.31 11.42
C SER A 62 7.69 -6.49 12.61
N TYR A 63 7.43 -5.19 12.60
CA TYR A 63 7.74 -4.29 13.71
C TYR A 63 6.94 -4.64 14.97
N THR A 64 5.63 -4.87 14.86
CA THR A 64 4.78 -5.23 16.01
C THR A 64 5.16 -6.57 16.61
N VAL A 65 5.53 -7.54 15.78
CA VAL A 65 6.00 -8.85 16.24
C VAL A 65 7.38 -8.73 16.92
N ALA A 66 8.33 -8.02 16.29
CA ALA A 66 9.70 -7.92 16.81
C ALA A 66 9.79 -7.16 18.13
N ARG A 67 8.88 -6.21 18.39
CA ARG A 67 8.87 -5.42 19.63
C ARG A 67 8.15 -6.10 20.79
N ASP A 68 7.41 -7.18 20.54
CA ASP A 68 6.54 -7.77 21.55
C ASP A 68 7.36 -8.19 22.78
N GLY A 69 6.88 -7.82 23.96
CA GLY A 69 7.59 -8.05 25.23
C GLY A 69 8.88 -7.24 25.47
N LEU A 70 9.40 -6.45 24.50
CA LEU A 70 10.66 -5.69 24.67
C LEU A 70 10.50 -4.43 25.54
N VAL A 71 9.31 -3.82 25.53
CA VAL A 71 9.00 -2.63 26.34
C VAL A 71 7.93 -3.00 27.36
N THR A 72 8.35 -3.19 28.60
CA THR A 72 7.47 -3.65 29.69
C THR A 72 6.91 -2.51 30.54
N ASP A 73 7.55 -1.33 30.54
CA ASP A 73 7.00 -0.15 31.22
C ASP A 73 5.74 0.36 30.48
N PRO A 74 4.56 0.40 31.13
CA PRO A 74 3.31 0.77 30.47
C PRO A 74 3.27 2.21 29.93
N LYS A 75 3.95 3.16 30.60
CA LYS A 75 3.96 4.57 30.17
C LYS A 75 4.84 4.74 28.94
N ILE A 76 6.01 4.12 28.93
CA ILE A 76 6.91 4.12 27.77
C ILE A 76 6.24 3.41 26.60
N LEU A 77 5.63 2.24 26.84
CA LEU A 77 4.92 1.47 25.83
C LEU A 77 3.83 2.30 25.14
N LYS A 78 2.97 2.96 25.93
CA LYS A 78 1.89 3.82 25.41
C LYS A 78 2.42 4.96 24.54
N SER A 79 3.45 5.66 25.01
CA SER A 79 4.05 6.79 24.28
C SER A 79 4.68 6.34 22.95
N LYS A 80 5.44 5.24 22.97
CA LYS A 80 6.05 4.64 21.77
C LYS A 80 4.96 4.25 20.76
N LEU A 81 3.97 3.45 21.19
CA LEU A 81 2.87 3.02 20.32
C LEU A 81 2.11 4.19 19.70
N ALA A 82 1.86 5.28 20.44
CA ALA A 82 1.20 6.45 19.89
C ALA A 82 2.02 7.09 18.76
N HIS A 83 3.33 7.26 18.96
CA HIS A 83 4.23 7.82 17.95
C HIS A 83 4.35 6.92 16.73
N ASP A 84 4.58 5.62 16.93
CA ASP A 84 4.70 4.65 15.86
C ASP A 84 3.39 4.58 15.04
N ASN A 85 2.24 4.62 15.70
CA ASN A 85 0.94 4.64 15.05
C ASN A 85 0.75 5.87 14.16
N HIS A 86 1.10 7.06 14.68
CA HIS A 86 1.10 8.30 13.90
C HIS A 86 2.01 8.19 12.67
N CYS A 87 3.24 7.68 12.84
CA CYS A 87 4.21 7.52 11.75
C CYS A 87 3.74 6.56 10.66
N PHE A 88 3.25 5.36 11.02
CA PHE A 88 2.76 4.40 10.03
C PHE A 88 1.55 4.92 9.26
N GLN A 89 0.66 5.67 9.92
CA GLN A 89 -0.47 6.29 9.24
C GLN A 89 -0.06 7.45 8.33
N PHE A 90 0.91 8.26 8.75
CA PHE A 90 1.48 9.30 7.89
C PHE A 90 2.13 8.71 6.63
N LEU A 91 2.89 7.62 6.76
CA LEU A 91 3.49 6.91 5.63
C LEU A 91 2.42 6.35 4.68
N ARG A 92 1.38 5.69 5.21
CA ARG A 92 0.23 5.18 4.43
C ARG A 92 -0.42 6.31 3.63
N GLN A 93 -0.69 7.45 4.27
CA GLN A 93 -1.30 8.61 3.62
C GLN A 93 -0.37 9.27 2.60
N SER A 94 0.93 9.33 2.88
CA SER A 94 1.93 9.86 1.92
C SER A 94 1.99 9.00 0.65
N ILE A 95 1.90 7.67 0.81
CA ILE A 95 1.81 6.73 -0.31
C ILE A 95 0.51 6.95 -1.12
N LEU A 96 -0.63 7.13 -0.44
CA LEU A 96 -1.90 7.45 -1.10
C LEU A 96 -1.87 8.82 -1.80
N CYS A 97 -1.23 9.82 -1.21
CA CYS A 97 -1.05 11.16 -1.81
C CYS A 97 -0.23 11.06 -3.10
N LYS A 98 0.83 10.24 -3.08
CA LYS A 98 1.62 9.95 -4.28
C LYS A 98 0.82 9.15 -5.30
N ALA A 99 0.03 8.16 -4.88
CA ALA A 99 -0.78 7.29 -5.74
C ALA A 99 -0.02 6.79 -6.98
N ASP A 100 1.15 6.20 -6.77
CA ASP A 100 2.05 5.82 -7.85
C ASP A 100 1.37 4.83 -8.84
N ASP A 101 1.05 5.33 -10.04
CA ASP A 101 0.28 4.62 -11.06
C ASP A 101 1.16 3.80 -12.02
N SER A 102 2.44 3.63 -11.70
CA SER A 102 3.34 2.85 -12.52
C SER A 102 3.08 1.35 -12.42
N LEU A 103 3.09 0.70 -13.58
CA LEU A 103 2.97 -0.74 -13.71
C LEU A 103 4.31 -1.40 -13.43
N ILE A 104 4.31 -2.38 -12.53
CA ILE A 104 5.50 -3.10 -12.10
C ILE A 104 5.43 -4.54 -12.62
N THR A 105 6.50 -4.99 -13.28
CA THR A 105 6.56 -6.34 -13.87
C THR A 105 6.97 -7.36 -12.82
N SER A 106 6.17 -8.41 -12.62
CA SER A 106 6.63 -9.56 -11.84
C SER A 106 7.80 -10.23 -12.57
N ARG A 107 9.01 -10.19 -12.00
CA ARG A 107 10.19 -10.81 -12.60
C ARG A 107 10.27 -12.33 -12.40
N SER A 108 9.29 -12.96 -11.78
CA SER A 108 9.19 -14.42 -11.76
C SER A 108 7.75 -14.91 -11.65
N ASN A 109 7.56 -16.18 -12.00
CA ASN A 109 6.28 -16.91 -11.93
C ASN A 109 5.80 -17.13 -10.47
N ASN A 110 6.53 -16.62 -9.47
CA ASN A 110 6.13 -16.61 -8.07
C ASN A 110 5.67 -15.19 -7.68
N GLN A 111 4.44 -15.12 -7.18
CA GLN A 111 3.59 -13.95 -6.89
C GLN A 111 4.12 -12.98 -5.81
N SER A 112 5.44 -12.86 -5.64
CA SER A 112 6.02 -11.88 -4.71
C SER A 112 6.17 -10.54 -5.42
N LEU A 113 5.43 -9.54 -4.93
CA LEU A 113 5.61 -8.15 -5.34
C LEU A 113 7.00 -7.61 -4.95
N SER A 114 7.77 -8.29 -4.08
CA SER A 114 8.96 -7.75 -3.39
C SER A 114 10.14 -7.33 -4.28
N GLN A 115 10.11 -7.57 -5.59
CA GLN A 115 11.22 -7.23 -6.51
C GLN A 115 10.80 -6.38 -7.72
N SER A 116 9.51 -6.09 -7.93
CA SER A 116 9.01 -5.70 -9.26
C SER A 116 9.08 -4.19 -9.58
N GLY A 117 9.33 -3.32 -8.60
CA GLY A 117 9.21 -1.86 -8.77
C GLY A 117 10.49 -1.04 -9.03
N PHE A 118 11.68 -1.62 -8.85
CA PHE A 118 12.94 -0.88 -9.02
C PHE A 118 13.24 -0.57 -10.50
N GLY A 119 13.56 0.68 -10.82
CA GLY A 119 13.90 1.15 -12.18
C GLY A 119 12.73 1.67 -13.02
N ALA A 120 11.52 1.73 -12.46
CA ALA A 120 10.37 2.38 -13.11
C ALA A 120 10.38 3.91 -12.90
N THR A 121 9.78 4.66 -13.82
CA THR A 121 9.55 6.11 -13.64
C THR A 121 8.24 6.33 -12.88
N HIS A 122 8.24 7.18 -11.85
CA HIS A 122 7.12 7.35 -10.90
C HIS A 122 6.53 8.77 -10.94
N ARG A 123 5.19 8.93 -10.82
CA ARG A 123 4.48 10.25 -10.86
C ARG A 123 3.36 10.32 -9.81
N CYS A 124 2.98 11.53 -9.36
CA CYS A 124 1.89 11.73 -8.37
C CYS A 124 0.51 11.69 -9.06
N ARG A 125 -0.50 11.00 -8.52
CA ARG A 125 -1.80 10.84 -9.21
C ARG A 125 -3.01 10.77 -8.26
N ASN A 126 -4.22 10.67 -8.80
CA ASN A 126 -5.46 10.46 -8.06
C ASN A 126 -5.62 8.99 -7.66
N TRP A 127 -5.47 8.69 -6.36
CA TRP A 127 -5.58 7.33 -5.84
C TRP A 127 -6.98 6.72 -6.01
N ALA A 128 -8.05 7.52 -5.98
CA ALA A 128 -9.41 7.03 -6.10
C ALA A 128 -9.69 6.54 -7.52
N GLN A 129 -9.24 7.28 -8.53
CA GLN A 129 -9.30 6.84 -9.94
C GLN A 129 -8.48 5.57 -10.16
N LEU A 130 -7.26 5.52 -9.60
CA LEU A 130 -6.41 4.34 -9.69
C LEU A 130 -7.05 3.12 -9.00
N ARG A 131 -7.72 3.30 -7.86
CA ARG A 131 -8.46 2.23 -7.17
C ARG A 131 -9.64 1.73 -7.97
N GLN A 132 -10.43 2.64 -8.52
CA GLN A 132 -11.56 2.27 -9.37
C GLN A 132 -11.10 1.47 -10.59
N PHE A 133 -10.05 1.93 -11.27
CA PHE A 133 -9.44 1.21 -12.39
C PHE A 133 -9.03 -0.22 -12.01
N VAL A 134 -8.39 -0.43 -10.86
CA VAL A 134 -7.98 -1.78 -10.44
C VAL A 134 -9.17 -2.68 -10.18
N LEU A 135 -10.23 -2.18 -9.52
CA LEU A 135 -11.42 -2.96 -9.23
C LEU A 135 -12.20 -3.34 -10.50
N GLU A 136 -12.35 -2.40 -11.44
CA GLU A 136 -12.97 -2.65 -12.74
C GLU A 136 -12.15 -3.63 -13.57
N ASN A 137 -10.81 -3.47 -13.55
CA ASN A 137 -9.92 -4.37 -14.24
C ASN A 137 -10.08 -5.79 -13.72
N GLU A 138 -10.13 -5.98 -12.40
CA GLU A 138 -10.34 -7.27 -11.75
C GLU A 138 -11.67 -7.91 -12.13
N ALA A 139 -12.77 -7.14 -12.13
CA ALA A 139 -14.09 -7.63 -12.50
C ALA A 139 -14.13 -8.18 -13.94
N ALA A 140 -13.29 -7.65 -14.83
CA ALA A 140 -13.17 -8.11 -16.22
C ALA A 140 -12.25 -9.34 -16.41
N TRP A 141 -11.79 -9.99 -15.33
CA TRP A 141 -10.97 -11.21 -15.44
C TRP A 141 -11.79 -12.49 -15.65
N GLU A 142 -13.10 -12.42 -15.44
CA GLU A 142 -14.07 -13.48 -15.72
C GLU A 142 -14.43 -13.52 -17.20
#